data_AF-A0A800A8C1-F1
#
_entry.id   AF-A0A800A8C1-F1
#
_cell.length_a   1.000
_cell.length_b   1.000
_cell.length_c   1.000
_cell.angle_alpha   90.00
_cell.angle_beta   90.00
_cell.angle_gamma   90.00
#
_symmetry.space_group_name_H-M   'P 1'
#
loop_
_entity.id
_entity.type
_entity.pdbx_description
1 polymer ?
#
loop_
_entity_poly.entity_id
_entity_poly.type
_entity_poly.pdbx_seq_one_letter_code
_entity_poly.pdbx_strand_id
1 'polypeptide(L)'
;MGYRRLDLGVTGSVAGLAESGSVVLLHGEGRPRMASLAPEVHVALVEVETLERTLAHWAKGHPNAARQTTNLVIVTGPSRTGDIEQQLNLGVHGPRHLHIVLIG
;
A
#
# COMPACT_ATOMS: atom_id res chain seq x y z
N MET A 1 -18.71 -6.08 17.73
CA MET A 1 -17.36 -5.49 17.86
C MET A 1 -17.17 -4.51 16.71
N GLY A 2 -17.66 -3.28 16.86
CA GLY A 2 -17.63 -2.28 15.80
C GLY A 2 -16.23 -1.72 15.64
N TYR A 3 -15.63 -1.92 14.46
CA TYR A 3 -14.47 -1.11 14.10
C TYR A 3 -14.94 0.33 14.05
N ARG A 4 -14.33 1.21 14.86
CA ARG A 4 -14.49 2.67 14.71
C ARG A 4 -14.21 2.96 13.24
N ARG A 5 -15.08 3.73 12.57
CA ARG A 5 -14.83 4.17 11.20
C ARG A 5 -13.47 4.87 11.20
N LEU A 6 -12.47 4.26 10.56
CA LEU A 6 -11.17 4.87 10.36
C LEU A 6 -11.24 5.53 8.99
N ASP A 7 -11.37 6.85 8.97
CA ASP A 7 -11.56 7.56 7.70
C ASP A 7 -10.21 7.70 6.94
N LEU A 8 -9.10 7.70 7.68
CA LEU A 8 -7.75 7.90 7.18
C LEU A 8 -6.76 6.90 7.80
N GLY A 9 -5.90 6.34 6.96
CA GLY A 9 -4.73 5.57 7.37
C GLY A 9 -3.46 6.16 6.80
N VAL A 10 -2.39 6.17 7.61
CA VAL A 10 -1.08 6.68 7.20
C VAL A 10 -0.05 5.59 7.40
N THR A 11 0.79 5.35 6.40
CA THR A 11 1.89 4.37 6.50
C THR A 11 3.18 4.95 5.92
N GLY A 12 4.31 4.62 6.54
CA GLY A 12 5.58 4.62 5.82
C GLY A 12 5.61 3.47 4.81
N SER A 13 6.40 3.64 3.75
CA SER A 13 6.70 2.60 2.76
C SER A 13 8.18 2.24 2.82
N VAL A 14 8.52 1.04 2.35
CA VAL A 14 9.93 0.62 2.22
C VAL A 14 10.47 0.83 0.81
N ALA A 15 9.57 1.07 -0.15
CA ALA A 15 9.91 1.49 -1.51
C ALA A 15 8.69 2.05 -2.23
N GLY A 16 8.92 2.97 -3.16
CA GLY A 16 7.97 3.33 -4.22
C GLY A 16 8.42 2.77 -5.56
N LEU A 17 7.52 2.13 -6.31
CA LEU A 17 7.81 1.51 -7.61
C LEU A 17 7.36 2.45 -8.74
N ALA A 18 8.34 3.05 -9.42
CA ALA A 18 8.09 4.10 -10.41
C ALA A 18 7.34 3.58 -11.66
N GLU A 19 7.66 2.37 -12.13
CA GLU A 19 7.03 1.79 -13.33
C GLU A 19 5.52 1.57 -13.16
N SER A 20 5.12 1.04 -12.00
CA SER A 20 3.73 0.63 -11.74
C SER A 20 2.93 1.65 -10.94
N GLY A 21 3.57 2.69 -10.40
CA GLY A 21 2.93 3.63 -9.47
C GLY A 21 2.47 2.94 -8.18
N SER A 22 3.28 2.00 -7.68
CA SER A 22 2.96 1.20 -6.49
C SER A 22 3.80 1.59 -5.29
N VAL A 23 3.34 1.23 -4.09
CA VAL A 23 4.15 1.30 -2.86
C VAL A 23 4.30 -0.08 -2.25
N VAL A 24 5.47 -0.34 -1.67
CA VAL A 24 5.76 -1.59 -0.93
C VAL A 24 5.69 -1.30 0.57
N LEU A 25 4.88 -2.07 1.28
CA LEU A 25 4.64 -1.94 2.71
C LEU A 25 5.05 -3.23 3.42
N LEU A 26 5.75 -3.10 4.54
CA LEU A 26 6.03 -4.20 5.46
C LEU A 26 5.28 -3.94 6.77
N HIS A 27 4.46 -4.91 7.18
CA HIS A 27 3.68 -4.83 8.40
C HIS A 27 4.29 -5.66 9.54
N GLY A 28 3.92 -5.33 10.76
CA GLY A 28 4.47 -5.96 11.94
C GLY A 28 4.01 -5.24 13.19
N GLU A 29 4.72 -5.48 14.29
CA GLU A 29 4.51 -4.74 15.53
C GLU A 29 4.69 -3.23 15.27
N GLY A 30 3.73 -2.42 15.73
CA GLY A 30 3.70 -0.97 15.47
C GLY A 30 3.35 -0.56 14.03
N ARG A 31 3.22 -1.49 13.08
CA ARG A 31 2.88 -1.24 11.67
C ARG A 31 1.68 -2.10 11.24
N PRO A 32 0.46 -1.86 11.78
CA PRO A 32 -0.69 -2.71 11.53
C PRO A 32 -1.15 -2.63 10.06
N ARG A 33 -1.44 -3.79 9.44
CA ARG A 33 -1.97 -3.84 8.05
C ARG A 33 -3.25 -3.06 7.83
N MET A 34 -4.05 -2.88 8.89
CA MET A 34 -5.30 -2.15 8.76
C MET A 34 -5.08 -0.70 8.38
N ALA A 35 -3.94 -0.09 8.72
CA ALA A 35 -3.65 1.29 8.34
C ALA A 35 -3.57 1.52 6.82
N SER A 36 -3.29 0.49 6.02
CA SER A 36 -3.28 0.59 4.55
C SER A 36 -4.50 -0.02 3.87
N LEU A 37 -5.28 -0.86 4.57
CA LEU A 37 -6.33 -1.68 3.95
C LEU A 37 -7.75 -1.34 4.38
N ALA A 38 -7.95 -0.85 5.61
CA ALA A 38 -9.29 -0.66 6.17
C ALA A 38 -9.87 0.75 5.95
N PRO A 39 -9.09 1.85 6.03
CA PRO A 39 -9.60 3.18 5.82
C PRO A 39 -10.04 3.47 4.39
N GLU A 40 -10.99 4.40 4.26
CA GLU A 40 -11.42 4.89 2.94
C GLU A 40 -10.30 5.65 2.22
N VAL A 41 -9.46 6.35 2.99
CA VAL A 41 -8.29 7.09 2.49
C VAL A 41 -7.00 6.51 3.07
N HIS A 42 -6.04 6.19 2.20
CA HIS A 42 -4.69 5.78 2.58
C HIS A 42 -3.66 6.79 2.09
N VAL A 43 -2.81 7.27 2.98
CA VAL A 43 -1.65 8.12 2.67
C VAL A 43 -0.39 7.30 2.88
N ALA A 44 0.35 7.06 1.81
CA ALA A 44 1.65 6.40 1.85
C ALA A 44 2.77 7.43 1.75
N LEU A 45 3.66 7.41 2.74
CA LEU A 45 4.87 8.23 2.75
C LEU A 45 6.00 7.43 2.07
N VAL A 46 6.63 8.02 1.06
CA VAL A 46 7.71 7.41 0.28
C VAL A 46 8.91 8.33 0.32
N GLU A 47 10.03 7.86 0.85
CA GLU A 47 11.29 8.60 0.76
C GLU A 47 11.80 8.55 -0.68
N VAL A 48 12.21 9.69 -1.25
CA VAL A 48 12.67 9.79 -2.64
C VAL A 48 13.86 8.85 -2.90
N GLU A 49 14.72 8.66 -1.91
CA GLU A 49 15.87 7.75 -1.98
C GLU A 49 15.47 6.27 -2.07
N THR A 50 14.24 5.93 -1.69
CA THR A 50 13.70 4.55 -1.75
C THR A 50 12.89 4.28 -3.02
N LEU A 51 12.94 5.19 -4.00
CA LEU A 51 12.30 4.96 -5.30
C LEU A 51 13.07 3.92 -6.10
N GLU A 52 12.32 2.92 -6.54
CA GLU A 52 12.83 1.78 -7.27
C GLU A 52 12.18 1.72 -8.65
N ARG A 53 12.94 1.29 -9.66
CA ARG A 53 12.43 1.28 -11.03
C ARG A 53 11.26 0.31 -11.18
N THR A 54 11.43 -0.93 -10.68
CA THR A 54 10.48 -2.04 -10.85
C THR A 54 10.41 -2.90 -9.59
N LEU A 55 9.33 -3.67 -9.43
CA LEU A 55 9.22 -4.65 -8.34
C LEU A 55 10.36 -5.67 -8.37
N ALA A 56 10.74 -6.14 -9.57
CA ALA A 56 11.80 -7.13 -9.73
C ALA A 56 13.17 -6.56 -9.29
N HIS A 57 13.43 -5.28 -9.57
CA HIS A 57 14.65 -4.61 -9.12
C HIS A 57 14.70 -4.54 -7.59
N TRP A 58 13.61 -4.05 -6.96
CA TRP A 58 13.48 -4.01 -5.51
C TRP A 58 13.63 -5.39 -4.87
N ALA A 59 12.93 -6.41 -5.37
CA ALA A 59 12.97 -7.76 -4.82
C ALA A 59 14.35 -8.40 -4.91
N LYS A 60 15.11 -8.11 -5.99
CA LYS A 60 16.50 -8.56 -6.14
C LYS A 60 17.43 -7.92 -5.08
N GLY A 61 17.22 -6.65 -4.74
CA GLY A 61 17.94 -5.97 -3.68
C GLY A 61 17.53 -6.43 -2.27
N HIS A 62 16.31 -6.95 -2.12
CA HIS A 62 15.72 -7.32 -0.84
C HIS A 62 15.20 -8.78 -0.80
N PRO A 63 16.07 -9.78 -1.05
CA PRO A 63 15.64 -11.18 -1.26
C PRO A 63 14.96 -11.82 -0.04
N ASN A 64 15.14 -11.24 1.15
CA ASN A 64 14.58 -11.74 2.41
C ASN A 64 13.43 -10.88 2.97
N ALA A 65 12.99 -9.83 2.27
CA ALA A 65 11.99 -8.88 2.80
C ALA A 65 10.72 -9.57 3.29
N ALA A 66 10.19 -10.53 2.54
CA ALA A 66 8.99 -11.27 2.90
C ALA A 66 9.16 -12.13 4.17
N ARG A 67 10.40 -12.55 4.52
CA ARG A 67 10.69 -13.32 5.74
C ARG A 67 10.83 -12.45 6.98
N GLN A 68 11.02 -11.14 6.80
CA GLN A 68 11.25 -10.17 7.88
C GLN A 68 9.95 -9.53 8.38
N THR A 69 8.81 -9.88 7.78
CA THR A 69 7.51 -9.27 8.05
C THR A 69 6.44 -10.35 8.21
N THR A 70 5.40 -10.05 8.97
CA THR A 70 4.19 -10.88 9.01
C THR A 70 3.32 -10.69 7.77
N ASN A 71 3.50 -9.58 7.04
CA ASN A 71 2.72 -9.26 5.86
C ASN A 71 3.44 -8.22 4.98
N LEU A 72 3.77 -8.61 3.75
CA LEU A 72 4.26 -7.72 2.71
C LEU A 72 3.09 -7.38 1.79
N VAL A 73 2.77 -6.09 1.65
CA VAL A 73 1.68 -5.61 0.78
C VAL A 73 2.27 -4.70 -0.29
N ILE A 74 1.83 -4.92 -1.53
CA ILE A 74 2.11 -4.01 -2.64
C ILE A 74 0.77 -3.39 -3.03
N VAL A 75 0.68 -2.06 -2.90
CA VAL A 75 -0.54 -1.31 -3.23
C VAL A 75 -0.31 -0.56 -4.54
N THR A 76 -1.16 -0.78 -5.54
CA THR A 76 -1.09 -0.14 -6.85
C THR A 76 -2.37 0.68 -7.07
N GLY A 77 -2.26 2.00 -6.96
CA GLY A 77 -3.40 2.91 -7.11
C GLY A 77 -4.53 2.67 -6.09
N PRO A 78 -5.65 3.40 -6.22
CA PRO A 78 -6.84 3.19 -5.40
C PRO A 78 -7.56 1.88 -5.77
N SER A 79 -8.24 1.27 -4.79
CA SER A 79 -8.99 0.04 -5.01
C SER A 79 -10.14 0.24 -6.00
N ARG A 80 -10.04 -0.40 -7.16
CA ARG A 80 -11.05 -0.38 -8.22
C ARG A 80 -11.32 -1.82 -8.66
N THR A 81 -12.48 -2.35 -8.27
CA THR A 81 -12.93 -3.67 -8.70
C THR A 81 -14.11 -3.48 -9.63
N GLY A 82 -14.01 -4.00 -10.85
CA GLY A 82 -15.17 -4.18 -11.72
C GLY A 82 -15.88 -5.45 -11.30
N ASP A 83 -17.17 -5.38 -11.04
CA ASP A 83 -17.99 -6.58 -10.86
C ASP A 83 -18.17 -7.30 -12.21
N ILE A 84 -18.56 -8.58 -12.19
CA ILE A 84 -18.87 -9.40 -13.38
C ILE A 84 -19.95 -8.71 -14.24
N GLU A 85 -20.81 -7.90 -13.60
CA GLU A 85 -21.85 -7.08 -14.22
C GLU A 85 -21.33 -5.74 -14.80
N GLN A 86 -20.01 -5.54 -14.86
CA GLN A 86 -19.33 -4.31 -15.33
C GLN A 86 -19.66 -3.04 -14.53
N GLN A 87 -20.24 -3.19 -13.33
CA GLN A 87 -20.41 -2.07 -12.41
C GLN A 87 -19.13 -1.85 -11.61
N LEU A 88 -18.69 -0.59 -11.56
CA LEU A 88 -17.48 -0.20 -10.82
C LEU A 88 -17.82 -0.06 -9.35
N ASN A 89 -17.40 -1.03 -8.54
CA ASN A 89 -17.49 -0.97 -7.09
C ASN A 89 -16.16 -0.46 -6.52
N LEU A 90 -16.14 0.81 -6.10
CA LEU A 90 -14.95 1.47 -5.53
C LEU A 90 -14.82 1.16 -4.04
N GLY A 91 -13.67 0.63 -3.61
CA GLY A 91 -13.32 0.51 -2.19
C GLY A 91 -13.78 -0.75 -1.47
N VAL A 92 -14.17 -1.80 -2.19
CA VAL A 92 -14.64 -3.05 -1.58
C VAL A 92 -13.50 -3.86 -0.97
N HIS A 93 -12.29 -3.76 -1.54
CA HIS A 93 -11.14 -4.57 -1.17
C HIS A 93 -9.91 -3.76 -0.71
N GLY A 94 -10.09 -2.47 -0.45
CA GLY A 94 -9.02 -1.56 -0.03
C GLY A 94 -9.46 -0.08 -0.09
N PRO A 95 -8.54 0.86 0.17
CA PRO A 95 -8.86 2.28 0.20
C PRO A 95 -9.41 2.78 -1.14
N ARG A 96 -10.45 3.62 -1.08
CA ARG A 96 -11.03 4.29 -2.25
C ARG A 96 -10.12 5.39 -2.79
N HIS A 97 -9.33 5.99 -1.90
CA HIS A 97 -8.38 7.03 -2.23
C HIS A 97 -6.99 6.64 -1.72
N LEU A 98 -6.00 6.68 -2.62
CA LEU A 98 -4.60 6.51 -2.29
C LEU A 98 -3.87 7.81 -2.62
N HIS A 99 -3.22 8.39 -1.62
CA HIS A 99 -2.31 9.52 -1.78
C HIS A 99 -0.88 9.05 -1.53
N ILE A 100 0.02 9.37 -2.45
CA ILE A 100 1.45 9.14 -2.28
C ILE A 100 2.11 10.50 -2.01
N VAL A 101 2.81 10.61 -0.88
CA VAL A 101 3.58 11.79 -0.51
C VAL A 101 5.05 11.42 -0.59
N LEU A 102 5.75 12.06 -1.53
CA LEU A 102 7.20 11.94 -1.63
C LEU A 102 7.84 12.84 -0.57
N ILE A 103 8.81 12.29 0.17
CA ILE A 103 9.58 12.98 1.19
C ILE A 103 11.05 12.96 0.77
N GLY A 104 11.70 14.12 0.72
CA GLY A 104 13.09 14.28 0.32
C GLY A 104 13.56 15.70 0.56
#